data_AF-A0A962UV97-F1
#
_entry.id   AF-A0A962UV97-F1
#
_cell.length_a   1.000
_cell.length_b   1.000
_cell.length_c   1.000
_cell.angle_alpha   90.00
_cell.angle_beta   90.00
_cell.angle_gamma   90.00
#
_symmetry.space_group_name_H-M   'P 1'
#
loop_
_entity.id
_entity.type
_entity.pdbx_description
1 polymer ?
#
loop_
_entity_poly.entity_id
_entity_poly.type
_entity_poly.pdbx_seq_one_letter_code
_entity_poly.pdbx_strand_id
1 'polypeptide(L)'
;MQNSFNARSTLTVNGKDYQIFRLDALQQQANLARLPYSLKILLENLLRHEDGETITREHILTLAKHDPQNPAATEIAFTPARVVMQDFTGVPAVVDLAAMRDAMQQLGGDPQKINPLAPAELVIDHSVMVDYFGSAQALEQNVALEFERNGERYEFLRWGQQAFDNFKVVPPRTGIVHQVNLEYLAQVVFSKEQQGTWQAYPDTVVGTDSHTTMINGVGVLGWGVGGIEAEAAMLGQPITMLIPEVVGFKLTGKLPEGATATDLVLTVTQMLRKLGVVGKFVEFFGPGLAHMPLADRATIANMAPEYGATCGIFPIDDETLNYLRLTGRSEENIALVEAYAKAQGLFRDTTEAEYSTTLELDM
;
A
#
# COMPACT_ATOMS: atom_id res chain seq x y z
N MET A 1 -23.31 -5.37 -0.23
CA MET A 1 -22.45 -5.30 -1.41
C MET A 1 -23.26 -5.67 -2.64
N GLN A 2 -23.39 -4.71 -3.54
CA GLN A 2 -23.93 -4.94 -4.88
C GLN A 2 -22.88 -5.67 -5.73
N ASN A 3 -23.29 -6.11 -6.92
CA ASN A 3 -22.42 -6.77 -7.90
C ASN A 3 -22.94 -6.41 -9.30
N SER A 4 -23.08 -5.12 -9.58
CA SER A 4 -23.85 -4.64 -10.73
C SER A 4 -23.23 -5.03 -12.09
N PHE A 5 -21.95 -5.42 -12.09
CA PHE A 5 -21.23 -5.91 -13.27
C PHE A 5 -21.10 -7.44 -13.32
N ASN A 6 -21.65 -8.18 -12.36
CA ASN A 6 -21.41 -9.62 -12.20
C ASN A 6 -19.91 -9.97 -12.15
N ALA A 7 -19.13 -9.13 -11.46
CA ALA A 7 -17.67 -9.26 -11.36
C ALA A 7 -17.23 -10.37 -10.38
N ARG A 8 -18.08 -10.71 -9.41
CA ARG A 8 -17.80 -11.80 -8.46
C ARG A 8 -17.61 -13.14 -9.18
N SER A 9 -16.45 -13.74 -8.99
CA SER A 9 -16.07 -15.04 -9.57
C SER A 9 -15.21 -15.85 -8.60
N THR A 10 -14.84 -17.07 -9.00
CA THR A 10 -13.96 -17.95 -8.24
C THR A 10 -12.64 -18.12 -8.98
N LEU A 11 -11.54 -17.91 -8.28
CA LEU A 11 -10.18 -18.23 -8.70
C LEU A 11 -9.71 -19.43 -7.87
N THR A 12 -9.44 -20.55 -8.54
CA THR A 12 -8.87 -21.74 -7.89
C THR A 12 -7.36 -21.72 -8.04
N VAL A 13 -6.64 -21.73 -6.92
CA VAL A 13 -5.17 -21.80 -6.87
C VAL A 13 -4.78 -22.98 -6.01
N ASN A 14 -4.02 -23.94 -6.55
CA ASN A 14 -3.56 -25.14 -5.84
C ASN A 14 -4.69 -25.91 -5.12
N GLY A 15 -5.89 -25.94 -5.71
CA GLY A 15 -7.06 -26.63 -5.14
C GLY A 15 -7.81 -25.88 -4.04
N LYS A 16 -7.42 -24.63 -3.75
CA LYS A 16 -8.15 -23.72 -2.85
C LYS A 16 -8.88 -22.66 -3.67
N ASP A 17 -10.15 -22.46 -3.34
CA ASP A 17 -11.02 -21.50 -4.03
C ASP A 17 -11.00 -20.15 -3.33
N TYR A 18 -10.79 -19.10 -4.11
CA TYR A 18 -10.83 -17.72 -3.67
C TYR A 18 -11.91 -16.96 -4.45
N GLN A 19 -12.82 -16.31 -3.73
CA GLN A 19 -13.70 -15.32 -4.32
C GLN A 19 -12.88 -14.09 -4.73
N ILE A 20 -13.06 -13.66 -5.97
CA ILE A 20 -12.44 -12.43 -6.51
C ILE A 20 -13.49 -11.58 -7.22
N PHE A 21 -13.19 -10.29 -7.39
CA PHE A 21 -13.97 -9.37 -8.22
C PHE A 21 -13.19 -9.07 -9.49
N ARG A 22 -13.55 -9.75 -10.59
CA ARG A 22 -12.76 -9.73 -11.82
C ARG A 22 -12.90 -8.41 -12.56
N LEU A 23 -11.76 -7.80 -12.91
CA LEU A 23 -11.73 -6.60 -13.73
C LEU A 23 -12.28 -6.86 -15.14
N ASP A 24 -12.07 -8.06 -15.70
CA ASP A 24 -12.57 -8.45 -17.04
C ASP A 24 -14.10 -8.39 -17.19
N ALA A 25 -14.85 -8.30 -16.09
CA ALA A 25 -16.29 -8.06 -16.11
C ALA A 25 -16.67 -6.70 -16.74
N LEU A 26 -15.72 -5.76 -16.78
CA LEU A 26 -15.88 -4.43 -17.38
C LEU A 26 -15.40 -4.33 -18.85
N GLN A 27 -14.92 -5.43 -19.44
CA GLN A 27 -14.32 -5.42 -20.79
C GLN A 27 -15.29 -4.98 -21.90
N GLN A 28 -16.61 -5.14 -21.69
CA GLN A 28 -17.62 -4.69 -22.64
C GLN A 28 -17.86 -3.18 -22.55
N GLN A 29 -17.47 -2.55 -21.45
CA GLN A 29 -17.73 -1.15 -21.14
C GLN A 29 -16.49 -0.28 -21.36
N ALA A 30 -15.28 -0.84 -21.20
CA ALA A 30 -14.02 -0.14 -21.38
C ALA A 30 -12.88 -1.09 -21.78
N ASN A 31 -11.90 -0.57 -22.52
CA ASN A 31 -10.64 -1.26 -22.74
C ASN A 31 -9.74 -1.07 -21.52
N LEU A 32 -9.65 -2.09 -20.65
CA LEU A 32 -8.86 -2.03 -19.43
C LEU A 32 -7.35 -2.21 -19.66
N ALA A 33 -6.92 -2.68 -20.83
CA ALA A 33 -5.51 -2.86 -21.13
C ALA A 33 -4.74 -1.53 -21.14
N ARG A 34 -5.43 -0.44 -21.52
CA ARG A 34 -4.88 0.92 -21.54
C ARG A 34 -4.80 1.57 -20.15
N LEU A 35 -5.47 1.01 -19.15
CA LEU A 35 -5.57 1.62 -17.84
C LEU A 35 -4.25 1.43 -17.07
N PRO A 36 -3.67 2.48 -16.46
CA PRO A 36 -2.50 2.34 -15.59
C PRO A 36 -2.70 1.27 -14.51
N TYR A 37 -1.62 0.56 -14.17
CA TYR A 37 -1.60 -0.45 -13.10
C TYR A 37 -2.22 0.09 -11.79
N SER A 38 -1.87 1.31 -11.39
CA SER A 38 -2.40 1.93 -10.18
C SER A 38 -3.93 2.12 -10.22
N LEU A 39 -4.48 2.50 -11.38
CA LEU A 39 -5.91 2.71 -11.55
C LEU A 39 -6.68 1.38 -11.64
N LYS A 40 -6.04 0.30 -12.12
CA LYS A 40 -6.62 -1.06 -12.04
C LYS A 40 -6.81 -1.52 -10.59
N ILE A 41 -5.87 -1.19 -9.70
CA ILE A 41 -6.01 -1.47 -8.25
C ILE A 41 -7.20 -0.69 -7.67
N LEU A 42 -7.31 0.61 -7.98
CA LEU A 42 -8.46 1.41 -7.54
C LEU A 42 -9.78 0.86 -8.11
N LEU A 43 -9.79 0.38 -9.35
CA LEU A 43 -10.97 -0.20 -9.99
C LEU A 43 -11.42 -1.50 -9.31
N GLU A 44 -10.48 -2.37 -8.94
CA GLU A 44 -10.77 -3.56 -8.13
C GLU A 44 -11.40 -3.16 -6.79
N ASN A 45 -10.83 -2.14 -6.16
CA ASN A 45 -11.29 -1.65 -4.87
C ASN A 45 -12.74 -1.17 -4.94
N LEU A 46 -13.10 -0.39 -5.96
CA LEU A 46 -14.47 0.08 -6.17
C LEU A 46 -15.43 -1.08 -6.49
N LEU A 47 -15.02 -2.03 -7.33
CA LEU A 47 -15.85 -3.21 -7.64
C LEU A 47 -16.16 -4.04 -6.41
N ARG A 48 -15.16 -4.27 -5.55
CA ARG A 48 -15.31 -5.10 -4.36
C ARG A 48 -16.16 -4.43 -3.29
N HIS A 49 -16.12 -3.10 -3.19
CA HIS A 49 -16.85 -2.34 -2.17
C HIS A 49 -18.12 -1.65 -2.68
N GLU A 50 -18.63 -2.00 -3.87
CA GLU A 50 -19.88 -1.44 -4.41
C GLU A 50 -21.04 -1.62 -3.41
N ASP A 51 -21.62 -0.50 -2.96
CA ASP A 51 -22.76 -0.45 -2.03
C ASP A 51 -24.00 0.21 -2.67
N GLY A 52 -23.80 1.00 -3.73
CA GLY A 52 -24.83 1.78 -4.42
C GLY A 52 -25.15 3.12 -3.78
N GLU A 53 -24.44 3.49 -2.71
CA GLU A 53 -24.57 4.78 -2.01
C GLU A 53 -23.25 5.54 -2.07
N THR A 54 -22.21 5.03 -1.40
CA THR A 54 -20.86 5.61 -1.37
C THR A 54 -20.09 5.26 -2.64
N ILE A 55 -20.19 4.01 -3.07
CA ILE A 55 -19.53 3.47 -4.26
C ILE A 55 -20.62 2.96 -5.18
N THR A 56 -20.86 3.73 -6.24
CA THR A 56 -21.92 3.47 -7.22
C THR A 56 -21.37 2.86 -8.50
N ARG A 57 -22.28 2.28 -9.28
CA ARG A 57 -22.01 1.83 -10.65
C ARG A 57 -21.37 2.93 -11.52
N GLU A 58 -21.75 4.18 -11.31
CA GLU A 58 -21.22 5.32 -12.06
C GLU A 58 -19.76 5.59 -11.72
N HIS A 59 -19.38 5.57 -10.42
CA HIS A 59 -17.99 5.72 -10.01
C HIS A 59 -17.08 4.67 -10.68
N ILE A 60 -17.54 3.41 -10.72
CA ILE A 60 -16.81 2.30 -11.35
C ILE A 60 -16.64 2.53 -12.87
N LEU A 61 -17.71 2.96 -13.57
CA LEU A 61 -17.65 3.24 -15.00
C LEU A 61 -16.75 4.43 -15.33
N THR A 62 -16.80 5.48 -14.52
CA THR A 62 -15.98 6.68 -14.70
C THR A 62 -14.50 6.33 -14.60
N LEU A 63 -14.11 5.54 -13.60
CA LEU A 63 -12.73 5.09 -13.46
C LEU A 63 -12.32 4.12 -14.58
N ALA A 64 -13.18 3.15 -14.93
CA ALA A 64 -12.89 2.21 -16.01
C ALA A 64 -12.69 2.90 -17.37
N LYS A 65 -13.41 4.00 -17.60
CA LYS A 65 -13.34 4.80 -18.83
C LYS A 65 -12.39 6.00 -18.73
N HIS A 66 -11.52 6.04 -17.72
CA HIS A 66 -10.61 7.16 -17.47
C HIS A 66 -9.91 7.64 -18.76
N ASP A 67 -10.05 8.93 -19.06
CA ASP A 67 -9.36 9.58 -20.17
C ASP A 67 -8.17 10.38 -19.60
N PRO A 68 -6.92 9.96 -19.86
CA PRO A 68 -5.75 10.63 -19.31
C PRO A 68 -5.55 12.05 -19.86
N GLN A 69 -6.14 12.39 -21.01
CA GLN A 69 -6.06 13.74 -21.61
C GLN A 69 -7.14 14.69 -21.09
N ASN A 70 -8.21 14.15 -20.52
CA ASN A 70 -9.31 14.91 -19.94
C ASN A 70 -9.84 14.20 -18.69
N PRO A 71 -9.06 14.17 -17.60
CA PRO A 71 -9.42 13.43 -16.40
C PRO A 71 -10.70 14.02 -15.78
N ALA A 72 -11.66 13.16 -15.47
CA ALA A 72 -12.86 13.58 -14.77
C ALA A 72 -12.52 14.07 -13.36
N ALA A 73 -13.06 15.22 -12.96
CA ALA A 73 -12.99 15.72 -11.59
C ALA A 73 -13.99 14.98 -10.67
N THR A 74 -13.96 13.65 -10.71
CA THR A 74 -14.85 12.77 -9.95
C THR A 74 -14.13 12.28 -8.71
N GLU A 75 -14.78 12.44 -7.56
CA GLU A 75 -14.34 11.84 -6.31
C GLU A 75 -14.74 10.36 -6.26
N ILE A 76 -13.85 9.54 -5.74
CA ILE A 76 -14.05 8.13 -5.48
C ILE A 76 -13.74 7.84 -4.00
N ALA A 77 -14.40 6.81 -3.47
CA ALA A 77 -14.21 6.33 -2.12
C ALA A 77 -13.30 5.09 -2.15
N PHE A 78 -12.09 5.22 -1.61
CA PHE A 78 -11.08 4.16 -1.57
C PHE A 78 -10.98 3.54 -0.18
N THR A 79 -11.20 2.23 -0.08
CA THR A 79 -11.10 1.49 1.19
C THR A 79 -9.78 0.70 1.23
N PRO A 80 -8.74 1.14 1.95
CA PRO A 80 -7.46 0.43 2.01
C PRO A 80 -7.61 -0.95 2.65
N ALA A 81 -6.77 -1.91 2.24
CA ALA A 81 -6.80 -3.27 2.78
C ALA A 81 -6.30 -3.32 4.24
N ARG A 82 -5.39 -2.42 4.62
CA ARG A 82 -4.79 -2.32 5.95
C ARG A 82 -4.24 -0.92 6.23
N VAL A 83 -3.87 -0.68 7.49
CA VAL A 83 -3.22 0.55 7.96
C VAL A 83 -1.90 0.20 8.63
N VAL A 84 -0.83 0.96 8.31
CA VAL A 84 0.47 0.83 8.99
C VAL A 84 0.80 2.11 9.76
N MET A 85 1.34 1.98 10.96
CA MET A 85 1.69 3.10 11.82
C MET A 85 3.10 2.93 12.39
N GLN A 86 3.71 4.05 12.76
CA GLN A 86 4.93 4.10 13.55
C GLN A 86 4.63 4.68 14.94
N ASP A 87 5.50 4.51 15.93
CA ASP A 87 5.18 4.76 17.33
C ASP A 87 4.92 6.23 17.73
N PHE A 88 5.41 7.22 16.99
CA PHE A 88 5.11 8.64 17.26
C PHE A 88 3.68 9.02 16.87
N THR A 89 3.16 8.46 15.77
CA THR A 89 1.79 8.73 15.31
C THR A 89 0.80 7.63 15.73
N GLY A 90 1.29 6.44 16.06
CA GLY A 90 0.48 5.32 16.52
C GLY A 90 0.09 5.42 18.00
N VAL A 91 0.93 6.01 18.86
CA VAL A 91 0.53 6.32 20.25
C VAL A 91 -0.70 7.23 20.30
N PRO A 92 -0.73 8.41 19.64
CA PRO A 92 -1.92 9.25 19.65
C PRO A 92 -3.13 8.54 19.03
N ALA A 93 -2.95 7.75 17.96
CA ALA A 93 -4.07 6.99 17.38
C ALA A 93 -4.69 5.97 18.36
N VAL A 94 -3.87 5.29 19.18
CA VAL A 94 -4.38 4.38 20.23
C VAL A 94 -5.03 5.17 21.38
N VAL A 95 -4.53 6.37 21.70
CA VAL A 95 -5.21 7.28 22.64
C VAL A 95 -6.57 7.70 22.10
N ASP A 96 -6.67 8.06 20.84
CA ASP A 96 -7.92 8.50 20.21
C ASP A 96 -8.95 7.35 20.14
N LEU A 97 -8.51 6.12 19.85
CA LEU A 97 -9.36 4.92 19.97
C LEU A 97 -9.85 4.70 21.41
N ALA A 98 -9.01 4.91 22.41
CA ALA A 98 -9.40 4.81 23.81
C ALA A 98 -10.42 5.90 24.19
N ALA A 99 -10.17 7.15 23.79
CA ALA A 99 -11.07 8.27 24.02
C ALA A 99 -12.42 8.09 23.31
N MET A 100 -12.43 7.54 22.10
CA MET A 100 -13.66 7.17 21.38
C MET A 100 -14.47 6.10 22.11
N ARG A 101 -13.81 5.12 22.77
CA ARG A 101 -14.50 4.14 23.64
C ARG A 101 -15.19 4.80 24.82
N ASP A 102 -14.50 5.72 25.50
CA ASP A 102 -15.08 6.48 26.60
C ASP A 102 -16.26 7.33 26.13
N ALA A 103 -16.13 8.01 25.00
CA ALA A 103 -17.21 8.81 24.41
C ALA A 103 -18.42 7.93 24.01
N MET A 104 -18.17 6.78 23.39
CA MET A 104 -19.22 5.81 23.04
C MET A 104 -19.98 5.34 24.28
N GLN A 105 -19.27 5.08 25.38
CA GLN A 105 -19.89 4.70 26.65
C GLN A 105 -20.75 5.83 27.23
N GLN A 106 -20.24 7.07 27.23
CA GLN A 106 -20.97 8.24 27.73
C GLN A 106 -22.25 8.52 26.94
N LEU A 107 -22.26 8.21 25.64
CA LEU A 107 -23.43 8.32 24.77
C LEU A 107 -24.40 7.12 24.92
N GLY A 108 -24.10 6.15 25.79
CA GLY A 108 -24.92 4.95 26.00
C GLY A 108 -24.78 3.88 24.91
N GLY A 109 -23.77 4.00 24.05
CA GLY A 109 -23.43 3.02 23.03
C GLY A 109 -22.54 1.90 23.57
N ASP A 110 -22.17 0.97 22.68
CA ASP A 110 -21.26 -0.14 22.99
C ASP A 110 -19.82 0.22 22.61
N PRO A 111 -18.91 0.41 23.59
CA PRO A 111 -17.50 0.75 23.33
C PRO A 111 -16.76 -0.30 22.49
N GLN A 112 -17.20 -1.57 22.52
CA GLN A 112 -16.54 -2.63 21.75
C GLN A 112 -16.69 -2.43 20.23
N LYS A 113 -17.64 -1.60 19.79
CA LYS A 113 -17.75 -1.20 18.37
C LYS A 113 -16.62 -0.28 17.91
N ILE A 114 -15.92 0.38 18.83
CA ILE A 114 -14.69 1.11 18.52
C ILE A 114 -13.56 0.09 18.47
N ASN A 115 -13.35 -0.45 17.28
CA ASN A 115 -12.32 -1.42 17.00
C ASN A 115 -11.88 -1.34 15.52
N PRO A 116 -10.59 -1.54 15.21
CA PRO A 116 -10.15 -1.66 13.82
C PRO A 116 -10.90 -2.77 13.05
N LEU A 117 -11.50 -2.39 11.93
CA LEU A 117 -12.20 -3.29 11.00
C LEU A 117 -11.24 -3.85 9.93
N ALA A 118 -10.19 -3.09 9.60
CA ALA A 118 -9.06 -3.53 8.80
C ALA A 118 -7.86 -3.85 9.71
N PRO A 119 -6.92 -4.73 9.27
CA PRO A 119 -5.65 -4.92 9.95
C PRO A 119 -4.93 -3.59 10.17
N ALA A 120 -4.51 -3.35 11.41
CA ALA A 120 -3.77 -2.18 11.83
C ALA A 120 -2.44 -2.63 12.46
N GLU A 121 -1.32 -2.22 11.87
CA GLU A 121 0.01 -2.72 12.21
C GLU A 121 0.89 -1.56 12.65
N LEU A 122 1.31 -1.55 13.92
CA LEU A 122 2.20 -0.53 14.46
C LEU A 122 3.61 -1.08 14.60
N VAL A 123 4.60 -0.39 14.07
CA VAL A 123 6.02 -0.70 14.24
C VAL A 123 6.67 0.30 15.17
N ILE A 124 7.41 -0.18 16.17
CA ILE A 124 8.16 0.69 17.09
C ILE A 124 9.59 0.84 16.56
N ASP A 125 9.90 2.01 16.00
CA ASP A 125 11.17 2.29 15.34
C ASP A 125 11.67 3.73 15.47
N HIS A 126 10.82 4.68 15.89
CA HIS A 126 11.16 6.10 16.08
C HIS A 126 11.68 6.43 17.50
N SER A 127 11.83 5.41 18.35
CA SER A 127 12.20 5.59 19.76
C SER A 127 13.70 5.46 20.05
N VAL A 128 14.45 4.73 19.22
CA VAL A 128 15.89 4.52 19.41
C VAL A 128 16.69 5.74 18.95
N MET A 129 17.67 6.14 19.77
CA MET A 129 18.60 7.22 19.46
C MET A 129 20.04 6.70 19.44
N VAL A 130 20.90 7.36 18.65
CA VAL A 130 22.33 7.04 18.59
C VAL A 130 23.07 7.79 19.69
N ASP A 131 22.90 7.39 20.94
CA ASP A 131 23.64 7.97 22.09
C ASP A 131 25.09 7.48 22.12
N TYR A 132 25.30 6.21 21.79
CA TYR A 132 26.60 5.56 21.66
C TYR A 132 26.80 5.07 20.22
N PHE A 133 28.03 5.19 19.71
CA PHE A 133 28.43 4.71 18.39
C PHE A 133 29.89 4.24 18.36
N GLY A 134 30.27 3.48 17.34
CA GLY A 134 31.68 3.09 17.12
C GLY A 134 32.25 2.05 18.09
N SER A 135 31.40 1.37 18.88
CA SER A 135 31.81 0.31 19.81
C SER A 135 30.91 -0.93 19.67
N ALA A 136 31.42 -2.10 20.04
CA ALA A 136 30.64 -3.34 20.05
C ALA A 136 29.48 -3.33 21.06
N GLN A 137 29.51 -2.43 22.05
CA GLN A 137 28.49 -2.28 23.09
C GLN A 137 27.41 -1.25 22.73
N ALA A 138 27.62 -0.44 21.68
CA ALA A 138 26.76 0.68 21.35
C ALA A 138 25.29 0.29 21.17
N LEU A 139 25.02 -0.84 20.49
CA LEU A 139 23.65 -1.33 20.29
C LEU A 139 22.96 -1.64 21.62
N GLU A 140 23.61 -2.39 22.50
CA GLU A 140 23.03 -2.77 23.79
C GLU A 140 22.79 -1.55 24.68
N GLN A 141 23.73 -0.59 24.68
CA GLN A 141 23.61 0.64 25.47
C GLN A 141 22.50 1.56 24.96
N ASN A 142 22.37 1.75 23.64
CA ASN A 142 21.30 2.55 23.05
C ASN A 142 19.92 1.93 23.33
N VAL A 143 19.81 0.61 23.23
CA VAL A 143 18.57 -0.11 23.53
C VAL A 143 18.19 0.01 25.01
N ALA A 144 19.16 -0.11 25.93
CA ALA A 144 18.90 0.08 27.36
C ALA A 144 18.32 1.48 27.65
N LEU A 145 18.89 2.52 27.03
CA LEU A 145 18.39 3.89 27.15
C LEU A 145 17.02 4.08 26.49
N GLU A 146 16.76 3.45 25.34
CA GLU A 146 15.46 3.47 24.67
C GLU A 146 14.35 2.95 25.60
N PHE A 147 14.57 1.80 26.25
CA PHE A 147 13.60 1.21 27.18
C PHE A 147 13.43 2.06 28.45
N GLU A 148 14.51 2.62 28.99
CA GLU A 148 14.45 3.54 30.14
C GLU A 148 13.59 4.77 29.84
N ARG A 149 13.75 5.35 28.64
CA ARG A 149 13.07 6.58 28.23
C ARG A 149 11.60 6.37 27.83
N ASN A 150 11.24 5.19 27.33
CA ASN A 150 9.94 4.95 26.68
C ASN A 150 9.04 3.93 27.38
N GLY A 151 9.36 3.53 28.62
CA GLY A 151 8.62 2.48 29.36
C GLY A 151 7.10 2.66 29.35
N GLU A 152 6.59 3.84 29.68
CA GLU A 152 5.15 4.13 29.70
C GLU A 152 4.50 3.99 28.31
N ARG A 153 5.17 4.48 27.26
CA ARG A 153 4.69 4.38 25.87
C ARG A 153 4.57 2.91 25.44
N TYR A 154 5.54 2.08 25.81
CA TYR A 154 5.53 0.66 25.45
C TYR A 154 4.49 -0.13 26.24
N GLU A 155 4.30 0.18 27.52
CA GLU A 155 3.21 -0.39 28.32
C GLU A 155 1.85 -0.03 27.72
N PHE A 156 1.66 1.23 27.30
CA PHE A 156 0.45 1.69 26.66
C PHE A 156 0.18 1.00 25.31
N LEU A 157 1.18 0.89 24.43
CA LEU A 157 1.03 0.17 23.16
C LEU A 157 0.76 -1.33 23.36
N ARG A 158 1.38 -1.94 24.38
CA ARG A 158 1.13 -3.33 24.75
C ARG A 158 -0.30 -3.53 25.24
N TRP A 159 -0.83 -2.59 26.02
CA TRP A 159 -2.25 -2.58 26.38
C TRP A 159 -3.13 -2.46 25.13
N GLY A 160 -2.80 -1.55 24.21
CA GLY A 160 -3.54 -1.37 22.95
C GLY A 160 -3.65 -2.68 22.14
N GLN A 161 -2.54 -3.42 22.00
CA GLN A 161 -2.54 -4.72 21.33
C GLN A 161 -3.48 -5.75 21.97
N GLN A 162 -3.71 -5.67 23.28
CA GLN A 162 -4.63 -6.56 23.99
C GLN A 162 -6.08 -6.06 23.98
N ALA A 163 -6.26 -4.74 23.86
CA ALA A 163 -7.56 -4.09 23.97
C ALA A 163 -8.32 -4.02 22.63
N PHE A 164 -7.63 -4.09 21.49
CA PHE A 164 -8.21 -3.97 20.16
C PHE A 164 -7.96 -5.22 19.31
N ASP A 165 -9.01 -5.75 18.67
CA ASP A 165 -8.86 -6.80 17.67
C ASP A 165 -8.26 -6.23 16.39
N ASN A 166 -7.60 -7.08 15.60
CA ASN A 166 -6.90 -6.71 14.35
C ASN A 166 -5.79 -5.66 14.53
N PHE A 167 -5.38 -5.36 15.77
CA PHE A 167 -4.25 -4.47 16.05
C PHE A 167 -3.01 -5.27 16.46
N LYS A 168 -1.90 -5.08 15.74
CA LYS A 168 -0.63 -5.78 15.98
C LYS A 168 0.48 -4.77 16.19
N VAL A 169 1.28 -4.97 17.23
CA VAL A 169 2.46 -4.18 17.55
C VAL A 169 3.71 -5.01 17.27
N VAL A 170 4.54 -4.52 16.36
CA VAL A 170 5.88 -5.03 16.12
C VAL A 170 6.82 -4.40 17.16
N PRO A 171 7.49 -5.20 18.00
CA PRO A 171 8.28 -4.69 19.10
C PRO A 171 9.55 -3.95 18.61
N PRO A 172 10.19 -3.16 19.49
CA PRO A 172 11.48 -2.54 19.21
C PRO A 172 12.54 -3.57 18.77
N ARG A 173 13.60 -3.11 18.09
CA ARG A 173 14.68 -3.95 17.51
C ARG A 173 14.29 -4.89 16.38
N THR A 174 13.08 -4.83 15.85
CA THR A 174 12.69 -5.67 14.70
C THR A 174 13.18 -5.08 13.37
N GLY A 175 13.18 -3.75 13.25
CA GLY A 175 13.56 -3.02 12.05
C GLY A 175 12.80 -1.70 11.97
N ILE A 176 12.93 -1.00 10.85
CA ILE A 176 12.17 0.22 10.55
C ILE A 176 10.86 -0.11 9.85
N VAL A 177 9.82 0.72 10.05
CA VAL A 177 8.43 0.48 9.64
C VAL A 177 8.33 0.05 8.18
N HIS A 178 9.01 0.74 7.26
CA HIS A 178 8.91 0.48 5.83
C HIS A 178 9.63 -0.78 5.39
N GLN A 179 10.78 -1.08 6.01
CA GLN A 179 11.52 -2.31 5.72
C GLN A 179 10.78 -3.53 6.27
N VAL A 180 10.27 -3.46 7.51
CA VAL A 180 9.42 -4.50 8.10
C VAL A 180 8.14 -4.67 7.27
N ASN A 181 7.57 -3.58 6.76
CA ASN A 181 6.42 -3.65 5.87
C ASN A 181 6.74 -4.44 4.59
N LEU A 182 7.85 -4.10 3.93
CA LEU A 182 8.30 -4.75 2.69
C LEU A 182 8.69 -6.23 2.89
N GLU A 183 9.42 -6.54 3.96
CA GLU A 183 10.02 -7.86 4.21
C GLU A 183 9.11 -8.82 4.98
N TYR A 184 8.09 -8.31 5.68
CA TYR A 184 7.25 -9.15 6.55
C TYR A 184 5.75 -8.90 6.44
N LEU A 185 5.27 -7.65 6.54
CA LEU A 185 3.82 -7.39 6.65
C LEU A 185 3.07 -7.47 5.33
N ALA A 186 3.67 -6.97 4.25
CA ALA A 186 3.02 -6.93 2.94
C ALA A 186 2.72 -8.33 2.41
N GLN A 187 1.50 -8.49 1.87
CA GLN A 187 1.02 -9.75 1.29
C GLN A 187 0.97 -9.71 -0.24
N VAL A 188 1.04 -8.51 -0.84
CA VAL A 188 0.84 -8.20 -2.28
C VAL A 188 -0.57 -8.53 -2.77
N VAL A 189 -1.07 -9.72 -2.48
CA VAL A 189 -2.47 -10.12 -2.61
C VAL A 189 -2.92 -10.67 -1.26
N PHE A 190 -3.90 -9.99 -0.65
CA PHE A 190 -4.51 -10.45 0.59
C PHE A 190 -5.32 -11.73 0.34
N SER A 191 -5.32 -12.61 1.33
CA SER A 191 -6.31 -13.68 1.43
C SER A 191 -6.96 -13.65 2.81
N LYS A 192 -8.29 -13.45 2.85
CA LYS A 192 -9.04 -13.38 4.11
C LYS A 192 -10.30 -14.22 3.99
N GLU A 193 -10.57 -15.04 5.00
CA GLU A 193 -11.85 -15.72 5.11
C GLU A 193 -12.92 -14.73 5.56
N GLN A 194 -13.98 -14.61 4.78
CA GLN A 194 -15.16 -13.81 5.09
C GLN A 194 -16.41 -14.69 4.92
N GLN A 195 -17.19 -14.85 5.99
CA GLN A 195 -18.44 -15.62 5.97
C GLN A 195 -18.28 -17.04 5.39
N GLY A 196 -17.19 -17.73 5.74
CA GLY A 196 -16.88 -19.09 5.27
C GLY A 196 -16.38 -19.17 3.82
N THR A 197 -16.08 -18.03 3.18
CA THR A 197 -15.50 -17.97 1.84
C THR A 197 -14.16 -17.25 1.90
N TRP A 198 -13.10 -17.87 1.38
CA TRP A 198 -11.83 -17.17 1.17
C TRP A 198 -11.99 -16.13 0.07
N GLN A 199 -11.60 -14.89 0.33
CA GLN A 199 -11.60 -13.82 -0.65
C GLN A 199 -10.16 -13.37 -0.90
N ALA A 200 -9.82 -13.10 -2.17
CA ALA A 200 -8.53 -12.55 -2.57
C ALA A 200 -8.68 -11.20 -3.27
N TYR A 201 -7.80 -10.26 -2.92
CA TYR A 201 -7.80 -8.88 -3.41
C TYR A 201 -6.41 -8.24 -3.27
N PRO A 202 -6.08 -7.15 -4.01
CA PRO A 202 -4.77 -6.51 -3.92
C PRO A 202 -4.52 -6.00 -2.49
N ASP A 203 -3.29 -6.16 -2.02
CA ASP A 203 -2.83 -5.44 -0.84
C ASP A 203 -2.74 -3.95 -1.19
N THR A 204 -3.34 -3.15 -0.31
CA THR A 204 -3.26 -1.70 -0.34
C THR A 204 -3.14 -1.17 1.08
N VAL A 205 -2.37 -0.11 1.26
CA VAL A 205 -2.05 0.38 2.60
C VAL A 205 -1.98 1.89 2.64
N VAL A 206 -2.58 2.47 3.68
CA VAL A 206 -2.27 3.83 4.09
C VAL A 206 -1.50 3.79 5.40
N GLY A 207 -0.63 4.76 5.61
CA GLY A 207 0.12 4.80 6.86
C GLY A 207 0.33 6.20 7.39
N THR A 208 0.56 6.29 8.70
CA THR A 208 0.81 7.56 9.40
C THR A 208 2.26 8.03 9.28
N ASP A 209 2.88 7.71 8.15
CA ASP A 209 4.24 8.05 7.77
C ASP A 209 4.28 8.29 6.25
N SER A 210 4.92 9.39 5.82
CA SER A 210 4.97 9.81 4.42
C SER A 210 5.60 8.78 3.51
N HIS A 211 6.59 8.04 4.00
CA HIS A 211 7.39 7.08 3.24
C HIS A 211 6.76 5.68 3.19
N THR A 212 5.50 5.54 3.65
CA THR A 212 4.66 4.34 3.39
C THR A 212 4.65 3.97 1.90
N THR A 213 4.92 4.95 1.05
CA THR A 213 5.12 4.82 -0.40
C THR A 213 6.23 3.84 -0.79
N MET A 214 7.18 3.49 0.08
CA MET A 214 8.23 2.48 -0.19
C MET A 214 7.64 1.14 -0.65
N ILE A 215 6.47 0.77 -0.14
CA ILE A 215 5.81 -0.50 -0.48
C ILE A 215 5.35 -0.58 -1.94
N ASN A 216 5.23 0.56 -2.62
CA ASN A 216 4.88 0.58 -4.04
C ASN A 216 5.94 -0.08 -4.93
N GLY A 217 7.16 -0.29 -4.42
CA GLY A 217 8.22 -1.05 -5.11
C GLY A 217 7.93 -2.54 -5.31
N VAL A 218 7.00 -3.11 -4.51
CA VAL A 218 6.56 -4.52 -4.60
C VAL A 218 5.15 -4.64 -5.22
N GLY A 219 4.63 -3.56 -5.81
CA GLY A 219 3.32 -3.53 -6.48
C GLY A 219 2.12 -3.32 -5.57
N VAL A 220 2.32 -3.09 -4.28
CA VAL A 220 1.27 -2.72 -3.34
C VAL A 220 1.00 -1.23 -3.44
N LEU A 221 -0.24 -0.82 -3.70
CA LEU A 221 -0.59 0.60 -3.74
C LEU A 221 -0.72 1.15 -2.31
N GLY A 222 0.17 2.07 -1.94
CA GLY A 222 0.10 2.73 -0.64
C GLY A 222 0.83 4.05 -0.53
N TRP A 223 0.41 4.86 0.45
CA TRP A 223 0.93 6.21 0.67
C TRP A 223 0.70 6.69 2.11
N GLY A 224 1.38 7.78 2.48
CA GLY A 224 1.24 8.41 3.78
C GLY A 224 -0.01 9.28 3.89
N VAL A 225 -0.68 9.22 5.03
CA VAL A 225 -1.86 10.04 5.39
C VAL A 225 -1.70 10.62 6.80
N GLY A 226 -2.58 11.54 7.19
CA GLY A 226 -2.64 12.04 8.56
C GLY A 226 -3.19 10.99 9.54
N GLY A 227 -3.00 11.23 10.84
CA GLY A 227 -3.49 10.33 11.90
C GLY A 227 -5.02 10.13 11.84
N ILE A 228 -5.77 11.21 11.62
CA ILE A 228 -7.24 11.19 11.55
C ILE A 228 -7.72 10.34 10.36
N GLU A 229 -7.11 10.49 9.18
CA GLU A 229 -7.46 9.67 8.02
C GLU A 229 -7.11 8.19 8.24
N ALA A 230 -5.97 7.91 8.88
CA ALA A 230 -5.59 6.54 9.23
C ALA A 230 -6.57 5.93 10.24
N GLU A 231 -7.00 6.67 11.26
CA GLU A 231 -8.01 6.24 12.23
C GLU A 231 -9.37 5.98 11.59
N ALA A 232 -9.82 6.89 10.72
CA ALA A 232 -11.04 6.71 9.95
C ALA A 232 -10.96 5.43 9.09
N ALA A 233 -9.83 5.22 8.39
CA ALA A 233 -9.59 4.01 7.61
C ALA A 233 -9.57 2.74 8.47
N MET A 234 -8.95 2.78 9.66
CA MET A 234 -8.97 1.66 10.61
C MET A 234 -10.40 1.32 11.01
N LEU A 235 -11.28 2.31 11.21
CA LEU A 235 -12.69 2.14 11.52
C LEU A 235 -13.57 1.85 10.28
N GLY A 236 -12.95 1.56 9.13
CA GLY A 236 -13.62 1.15 7.90
C GLY A 236 -14.26 2.30 7.11
N GLN A 237 -13.94 3.54 7.42
CA GLN A 237 -14.33 4.67 6.57
C GLN A 237 -13.44 4.70 5.32
N PRO A 238 -14.01 4.84 4.12
CA PRO A 238 -13.23 5.01 2.91
C PRO A 238 -12.57 6.40 2.89
N ILE A 239 -11.43 6.48 2.21
CA ILE A 239 -10.73 7.73 1.93
C ILE A 239 -11.30 8.30 0.64
N THR A 240 -11.88 9.50 0.72
CA THR A 240 -12.34 10.24 -0.45
C THR A 240 -11.14 10.85 -1.18
N MET A 241 -11.03 10.60 -2.47
CA MET A 241 -10.00 11.20 -3.32
C MET A 241 -10.51 11.45 -4.73
N LEU A 242 -9.94 12.43 -5.43
CA LEU A 242 -10.14 12.55 -6.87
C LEU A 242 -9.45 11.39 -7.59
N ILE A 243 -10.00 10.96 -8.73
CA ILE A 243 -9.29 10.04 -9.62
C ILE A 243 -7.95 10.70 -10.00
N PRO A 244 -6.80 10.10 -9.65
CA PRO A 244 -5.52 10.77 -9.82
C PRO A 244 -5.10 10.75 -11.30
N GLU A 245 -4.47 11.84 -11.74
CA GLU A 245 -3.63 11.79 -12.93
C GLU A 245 -2.47 10.82 -12.70
N VAL A 246 -2.08 10.09 -13.74
CA VAL A 246 -0.96 9.14 -13.68
C VAL A 246 0.12 9.56 -14.65
N VAL A 247 1.32 9.82 -14.11
CA VAL A 247 2.53 10.09 -14.88
C VAL A 247 3.26 8.78 -15.11
N GLY A 248 3.46 8.42 -16.38
CA GLY A 248 4.28 7.27 -16.74
C GLY A 248 5.76 7.63 -16.74
N PHE A 249 6.57 6.95 -15.94
CA PHE A 249 8.02 7.12 -15.94
C PHE A 249 8.69 5.89 -16.59
N LYS A 250 9.14 6.07 -17.84
CA LYS A 250 9.77 5.03 -18.65
C LYS A 250 11.24 4.88 -18.28
N LEU A 251 11.62 3.70 -17.80
CA LEU A 251 13.01 3.32 -17.56
C LEU A 251 13.49 2.41 -18.69
N THR A 252 14.59 2.80 -19.31
CA THR A 252 15.31 2.01 -20.32
C THR A 252 16.76 1.79 -19.87
N GLY A 253 17.53 1.00 -20.62
CA GLY A 253 18.93 0.77 -20.30
C GLY A 253 19.17 -0.06 -19.03
N LYS A 254 20.36 0.09 -18.47
CA LYS A 254 20.85 -0.57 -17.25
C LYS A 254 21.82 0.38 -16.57
N LEU A 255 21.73 0.49 -15.24
CA LEU A 255 22.66 1.30 -14.48
C LEU A 255 24.13 0.98 -14.85
N PRO A 256 24.92 2.01 -15.20
CA PRO A 256 26.32 1.81 -15.56
C PRO A 256 27.14 1.37 -14.36
N GLU A 257 28.26 0.70 -14.62
CA GLU A 257 29.20 0.30 -13.56
C GLU A 257 29.64 1.52 -12.75
N GLY A 258 29.56 1.41 -11.42
CA GLY A 258 29.89 2.48 -10.49
C GLY A 258 28.72 3.40 -10.11
N ALA A 259 27.59 3.36 -10.84
CA ALA A 259 26.36 4.00 -10.39
C ALA A 259 25.65 3.15 -9.33
N THR A 260 24.99 3.82 -8.40
CA THR A 260 24.25 3.21 -7.28
C THR A 260 22.74 3.46 -7.39
N ALA A 261 21.95 2.70 -6.63
CA ALA A 261 20.52 2.97 -6.46
C ALA A 261 20.25 4.41 -5.97
N THR A 262 21.17 4.97 -5.18
CA THR A 262 21.11 6.35 -4.70
C THR A 262 21.26 7.37 -5.85
N ASP A 263 22.18 7.13 -6.78
CA ASP A 263 22.36 8.00 -7.94
C ASP A 263 21.11 7.99 -8.83
N LEU A 264 20.53 6.80 -9.03
CA LEU A 264 19.28 6.63 -9.77
C LEU A 264 18.13 7.37 -9.10
N VAL A 265 17.90 7.15 -7.80
CA VAL A 265 16.74 7.75 -7.14
C VAL A 265 16.84 9.27 -7.05
N LEU A 266 18.04 9.84 -6.83
CA LEU A 266 18.23 11.28 -6.82
C LEU A 266 17.99 11.89 -8.21
N THR A 267 18.39 11.18 -9.28
CA THR A 267 18.12 11.57 -10.67
C THR A 267 16.63 11.55 -10.97
N VAL A 268 15.93 10.45 -10.66
CA VAL A 268 14.48 10.31 -10.80
C VAL A 268 13.74 11.39 -10.01
N THR A 269 14.14 11.63 -8.75
CA THR A 269 13.56 12.66 -7.88
C THR A 269 13.71 14.04 -8.49
N GLN A 270 14.91 14.38 -9.00
CA GLN A 270 15.16 15.66 -9.65
C GLN A 270 14.26 15.85 -10.88
N MET A 271 14.15 14.83 -11.72
CA MET A 271 13.35 14.85 -12.95
C MET A 271 11.85 15.02 -12.66
N LEU A 272 11.31 14.26 -11.70
CA LEU A 272 9.91 14.34 -11.29
C LEU A 272 9.58 15.66 -10.60
N ARG A 273 10.48 16.19 -9.76
CA ARG A 273 10.33 17.54 -9.20
C ARG A 273 10.23 18.61 -10.28
N LYS A 274 11.07 18.52 -11.31
CA LYS A 274 11.07 19.49 -12.42
C LYS A 274 9.77 19.42 -13.22
N LEU A 275 9.19 18.22 -13.38
CA LEU A 275 7.91 18.03 -14.06
C LEU A 275 6.73 18.56 -13.23
N GLY A 276 6.79 18.45 -11.90
CA GLY A 276 5.74 18.90 -10.99
C GLY A 276 4.61 17.87 -10.86
N VAL A 277 4.83 16.86 -10.03
CA VAL A 277 3.91 15.71 -9.86
C VAL A 277 3.11 15.75 -8.55
N VAL A 278 2.93 16.94 -7.97
CA VAL A 278 2.18 17.11 -6.71
C VAL A 278 0.75 16.61 -6.84
N GLY A 279 0.36 15.67 -5.96
CA GLY A 279 -0.99 15.08 -5.94
C GLY A 279 -1.28 14.10 -7.08
N LYS A 280 -0.28 13.77 -7.91
CA LYS A 280 -0.39 12.81 -9.01
C LYS A 280 0.17 11.45 -8.58
N PHE A 281 -0.21 10.41 -9.29
CA PHE A 281 0.46 9.11 -9.21
C PHE A 281 1.61 9.07 -10.21
N VAL A 282 2.69 8.38 -9.86
CA VAL A 282 3.77 8.04 -10.79
C VAL A 282 3.81 6.52 -10.93
N GLU A 283 3.79 6.04 -12.16
CA GLU A 283 3.87 4.61 -12.48
C GLU A 283 5.13 4.35 -13.31
N PHE A 284 6.00 3.48 -12.81
CA PHE A 284 7.23 3.13 -13.48
C PHE A 284 7.00 1.98 -14.45
N PHE A 285 7.48 2.14 -15.69
CA PHE A 285 7.31 1.15 -16.74
C PHE A 285 8.52 1.10 -17.68
N GLY A 286 8.49 0.19 -18.65
CA GLY A 286 9.53 0.04 -19.66
C GLY A 286 10.45 -1.16 -19.45
N PRO A 287 11.39 -1.38 -20.39
CA PRO A 287 12.27 -2.55 -20.39
C PRO A 287 13.30 -2.53 -19.26
N GLY A 288 13.69 -1.36 -18.76
CA GLY A 288 14.68 -1.22 -17.68
C GLY A 288 14.28 -1.93 -16.39
N LEU A 289 12.98 -2.05 -16.11
CA LEU A 289 12.46 -2.77 -14.93
C LEU A 289 12.90 -4.24 -14.88
N ALA A 290 13.13 -4.88 -16.03
CA ALA A 290 13.57 -6.28 -16.09
C ALA A 290 15.01 -6.50 -15.56
N HIS A 291 15.74 -5.42 -15.31
CA HIS A 291 17.12 -5.46 -14.81
C HIS A 291 17.25 -4.81 -13.43
N MET A 292 16.17 -4.29 -12.86
CA MET A 292 16.16 -3.63 -11.56
C MET A 292 15.84 -4.63 -10.44
N PRO A 293 16.74 -4.81 -9.46
CA PRO A 293 16.43 -5.47 -8.20
C PRO A 293 15.28 -4.79 -7.47
N LEU A 294 14.54 -5.55 -6.66
CA LEU A 294 13.42 -4.97 -5.92
C LEU A 294 13.83 -3.86 -4.94
N ALA A 295 15.00 -3.95 -4.33
CA ALA A 295 15.52 -2.92 -3.41
C ALA A 295 15.64 -1.54 -4.09
N ASP A 296 16.03 -1.50 -5.36
CA ASP A 296 16.15 -0.25 -6.12
C ASP A 296 14.76 0.33 -6.42
N ARG A 297 13.79 -0.53 -6.75
CA ARG A 297 12.38 -0.13 -6.94
C ARG A 297 11.80 0.48 -5.66
N ALA A 298 12.03 -0.18 -4.52
CA ALA A 298 11.59 0.29 -3.21
C ALA A 298 12.27 1.61 -2.84
N THR A 299 13.57 1.77 -3.14
CA THR A 299 14.30 3.02 -2.91
C THR A 299 13.69 4.19 -3.71
N ILE A 300 13.33 3.96 -4.97
CA ILE A 300 12.66 4.98 -5.79
C ILE A 300 11.27 5.30 -5.26
N ALA A 301 10.47 4.27 -4.99
CA ALA A 301 9.11 4.41 -4.45
C ALA A 301 9.08 5.15 -3.11
N ASN A 302 10.07 4.89 -2.25
CA ASN A 302 10.24 5.54 -0.96
C ASN A 302 10.32 7.07 -1.11
N MET A 303 11.01 7.57 -2.15
CA MET A 303 11.22 9.00 -2.34
C MET A 303 10.02 9.77 -2.93
N ALA A 304 8.85 9.15 -3.04
CA ALA A 304 7.64 9.80 -3.55
C ALA A 304 7.27 11.12 -2.85
N PRO A 305 7.32 11.23 -1.51
CA PRO A 305 7.11 12.49 -0.82
C PRO A 305 8.13 13.56 -1.24
N GLU A 306 9.38 13.18 -1.48
CA GLU A 306 10.42 14.11 -1.90
C GLU A 306 10.17 14.69 -3.29
N TYR A 307 9.69 13.91 -4.26
CA TYR A 307 9.30 14.46 -5.58
C TYR A 307 7.85 14.94 -5.67
N GLY A 308 7.07 14.79 -4.60
CA GLY A 308 5.73 15.35 -4.41
C GLY A 308 4.58 14.46 -4.88
N ALA A 309 4.85 13.28 -5.43
CA ALA A 309 3.79 12.38 -5.87
C ALA A 309 3.09 11.75 -4.66
N THR A 310 1.81 11.40 -4.83
CA THR A 310 1.10 10.60 -3.83
C THR A 310 1.69 9.20 -3.71
N CYS A 311 2.10 8.60 -4.84
CA CYS A 311 2.82 7.33 -4.88
C CYS A 311 3.76 7.24 -6.09
N GLY A 312 4.74 6.33 -6.02
CA GLY A 312 5.60 5.92 -7.13
C GLY A 312 5.62 4.39 -7.24
N ILE A 313 4.85 3.82 -8.16
CA ILE A 313 4.52 2.40 -8.16
C ILE A 313 5.15 1.60 -9.30
N PHE A 314 5.58 0.39 -8.95
CA PHE A 314 6.11 -0.61 -9.86
C PHE A 314 5.12 -1.77 -9.95
N PRO A 315 4.65 -2.16 -11.15
CA PRO A 315 3.75 -3.30 -11.29
C PRO A 315 4.36 -4.63 -10.78
N ILE A 316 3.49 -5.56 -10.36
CA ILE A 316 3.90 -6.92 -9.97
C ILE A 316 4.54 -7.62 -11.17
N ASP A 317 5.74 -8.18 -11.00
CA ASP A 317 6.39 -8.98 -12.04
C ASP A 317 7.19 -10.16 -11.45
N ASP A 318 8.01 -10.82 -12.27
CA ASP A 318 8.81 -11.96 -11.81
C ASP A 318 9.78 -11.58 -10.68
N GLU A 319 10.31 -10.35 -10.66
CA GLU A 319 11.19 -9.89 -9.58
C GLU A 319 10.41 -9.68 -8.28
N THR A 320 9.15 -9.25 -8.35
CA THR A 320 8.25 -9.26 -7.19
C THR A 320 8.14 -10.65 -6.59
N LEU A 321 7.89 -11.68 -7.41
CA LEU A 321 7.76 -13.06 -6.92
C LEU A 321 9.10 -13.60 -6.36
N ASN A 322 10.22 -13.27 -7.00
CA ASN A 322 11.56 -13.64 -6.53
C ASN A 322 11.84 -13.02 -5.16
N TYR A 323 11.49 -11.75 -4.97
CA TYR A 323 11.68 -11.07 -3.70
C TYR A 323 10.80 -11.63 -2.58
N LEU A 324 9.53 -11.96 -2.87
CA LEU A 324 8.65 -12.62 -1.91
C LEU A 324 9.24 -13.97 -1.46
N ARG A 325 9.80 -14.74 -2.39
CA ARG A 325 10.51 -15.99 -2.07
C ARG A 325 11.77 -15.75 -1.24
N LEU A 326 12.59 -14.76 -1.62
CA LEU A 326 13.82 -14.38 -0.90
C LEU A 326 13.54 -14.03 0.56
N THR A 327 12.42 -13.33 0.81
CA THR A 327 11.98 -12.87 2.14
C THR A 327 11.16 -13.92 2.90
N GLY A 328 11.07 -15.15 2.38
CA GLY A 328 10.48 -16.28 3.10
C GLY A 328 8.95 -16.34 3.07
N ARG A 329 8.28 -15.66 2.14
CA ARG A 329 6.84 -15.87 1.91
C ARG A 329 6.60 -17.30 1.42
N SER A 330 5.47 -17.88 1.81
CA SER A 330 5.15 -19.26 1.46
C SER A 330 4.87 -19.41 -0.04
N GLU A 331 5.18 -20.56 -0.62
CA GLU A 331 4.85 -20.85 -2.02
C GLU A 331 3.32 -20.82 -2.27
N GLU A 332 2.48 -21.06 -1.26
CA GLU A 332 1.02 -20.85 -1.36
C GLU A 332 0.68 -19.38 -1.60
N ASN A 333 1.29 -18.46 -0.85
CA ASN A 333 1.09 -17.03 -1.04
C ASN A 333 1.64 -16.56 -2.39
N ILE A 334 2.84 -17.01 -2.78
CA ILE A 334 3.45 -16.63 -4.07
C ILE A 334 2.59 -17.12 -5.24
N ALA A 335 2.10 -18.36 -5.20
CA ALA A 335 1.22 -18.90 -6.22
C ALA A 335 -0.11 -18.13 -6.32
N LEU A 336 -0.67 -17.70 -5.18
CA LEU A 336 -1.86 -16.85 -5.17
C LEU A 336 -1.57 -15.49 -5.80
N VAL A 337 -0.46 -14.84 -5.43
CA VAL A 337 -0.06 -13.53 -5.98
C VAL A 337 0.07 -13.61 -7.50
N GLU A 338 0.78 -14.61 -8.02
CA GLU A 338 0.98 -14.81 -9.45
C GLU A 338 -0.36 -15.06 -10.18
N ALA A 339 -1.16 -16.01 -9.70
CA ALA A 339 -2.42 -16.38 -10.35
C ALA A 339 -3.43 -15.22 -10.32
N TYR A 340 -3.54 -14.53 -9.18
CA TYR A 340 -4.43 -13.39 -9.02
C TYR A 340 -3.99 -12.21 -9.90
N ALA A 341 -2.70 -11.85 -9.86
CA ALA A 341 -2.19 -10.72 -10.65
C ALA A 341 -2.39 -10.96 -12.15
N LYS A 342 -2.16 -12.20 -12.64
CA LYS A 342 -2.43 -12.56 -14.04
C LYS A 342 -3.91 -12.50 -14.39
N ALA A 343 -4.78 -13.04 -13.53
CA ALA A 343 -6.23 -13.03 -13.75
C ALA A 343 -6.82 -11.61 -13.80
N GLN A 344 -6.21 -10.65 -13.09
CA GLN A 344 -6.66 -9.26 -13.04
C GLN A 344 -5.94 -8.33 -14.03
N GLY A 345 -4.96 -8.82 -14.80
CA GLY A 345 -4.15 -7.95 -15.66
C GLY A 345 -3.29 -6.94 -14.87
N LEU A 346 -2.88 -7.35 -13.67
CA LEU A 346 -1.97 -6.65 -12.74
C LEU A 346 -0.53 -7.20 -12.84
N PHE A 347 -0.34 -8.37 -13.45
CA PHE A 347 1.00 -8.88 -13.73
C PHE A 347 1.61 -8.13 -14.92
N ARG A 348 2.80 -7.57 -14.76
CA ARG A 348 3.50 -6.78 -15.78
C ARG A 348 3.67 -7.61 -17.06
N ASP A 349 3.28 -7.01 -18.17
CA ASP A 349 3.52 -7.51 -19.52
C ASP A 349 4.18 -6.43 -20.39
N THR A 350 4.16 -6.60 -21.72
CA THR A 350 4.70 -5.62 -22.67
C THR A 350 3.69 -4.54 -23.08
N THR A 351 2.49 -4.56 -22.52
CA THR A 351 1.42 -3.63 -22.87
C THR A 351 1.68 -2.30 -22.16
N GLU A 352 1.81 -1.21 -22.93
CA GLU A 352 1.95 0.13 -22.36
C GLU A 352 0.54 0.70 -22.05
N ALA A 353 0.36 1.22 -20.84
CA ALA A 353 -0.84 1.95 -20.46
C ALA A 353 -0.83 3.37 -21.05
N GLU A 354 -2.00 4.02 -21.07
CA GLU A 354 -2.13 5.41 -21.44
C GLU A 354 -2.01 6.30 -20.19
N TYR A 355 -0.97 7.12 -20.17
CA TYR A 355 -0.65 8.03 -19.06
C TYR A 355 -1.04 9.47 -19.40
N SER A 356 -1.31 10.29 -18.38
CA SER A 356 -1.59 11.72 -18.53
C SER A 356 -0.40 12.48 -19.11
N THR A 357 0.81 12.07 -18.73
CA THR A 357 2.08 12.55 -19.27
C THR A 357 3.13 11.46 -19.09
N THR A 358 4.14 11.44 -19.96
CA THR A 358 5.26 10.51 -19.87
C THR A 358 6.59 11.24 -19.70
N LEU A 359 7.50 10.62 -18.96
CA LEU A 359 8.90 11.01 -18.82
C LEU A 359 9.77 9.78 -19.05
N GLU A 360 10.97 9.95 -19.57
CA GLU A 360 11.87 8.84 -19.90
C GLU A 360 13.28 9.08 -19.34
N LEU A 361 13.89 8.01 -18.83
CA LEU A 361 15.28 7.95 -18.39
C LEU A 361 15.94 6.68 -18.92
N ASP A 362 17.04 6.85 -19.64
CA ASP A 362 18.00 5.79 -19.95
C ASP A 362 18.99 5.68 -18.79
N MET A 363 18.98 4.53 -18.10
CA MET A 363 19.69 4.32 -16.83
C MET A 363 21.19 4.15 -16.97
#